data_AF-A0A497NF83-F1
#
_entry.id   AF-A0A497NF83-F1
#
_cell.length_a   1.000
_cell.length_b   1.000
_cell.length_c   1.000
_cell.angle_alpha   90.00
_cell.angle_beta   90.00
_cell.angle_gamma   90.00
#
_symmetry.space_group_name_H-M   'P 1'
#
loop_
_entity.id
_entity.type
_entity.pdbx_description
1 polymer ?
#
loop_
_entity_poly.entity_id
_entity_poly.type
_entity_poly.pdbx_seq_one_letter_code
_entity_poly.pdbx_strand_id
1 'polypeptide(L)' 'MARGPRYNVPYRRRREGKTDYRRRYKLLLSGLP' A
#
# COMPACT_ATOMS: atom_id res chain seq x y z
N MET A 1 -9.22 8.09 6.12
CA MET A 1 -10.30 9.04 5.77
C MET A 1 -9.75 10.07 4.79
N ALA A 2 -10.57 10.53 3.85
CA ALA A 2 -10.20 11.67 3.00
C ALA A 2 -10.41 12.97 3.78
N ARG A 3 -9.47 13.90 3.70
CA ARG A 3 -9.55 15.21 4.38
C ARG A 3 -10.02 16.36 3.46
N GLY A 4 -10.25 16.07 2.18
CA GLY A 4 -10.64 17.03 1.15
C GLY A 4 -10.38 16.49 -0.25
N PRO A 5 -10.77 17.22 -1.31
CA PRO A 5 -10.69 16.75 -2.70
C PRO A 5 -9.26 16.48 -3.19
N ARG A 6 -8.25 17.15 -2.59
CA ARG A 6 -6.83 16.97 -2.93
C ARG A 6 -6.13 15.90 -2.09
N TYR A 7 -6.79 15.31 -1.10
CA TYR A 7 -6.13 14.39 -0.18
C TYR A 7 -5.97 13.00 -0.81
N ASN A 8 -4.73 12.56 -0.99
CA ASN A 8 -4.45 11.21 -1.49
C ASN A 8 -4.74 10.17 -0.40
N VAL A 9 -5.77 9.36 -0.62
CA VAL A 9 -6.20 8.34 0.34
C VAL A 9 -5.33 7.08 0.20
N PRO A 10 -4.77 6.56 1.32
CA PRO A 10 -4.03 5.31 1.26
C PRO A 10 -4.86 4.14 0.72
N TYR A 11 -4.20 3.20 0.02
CA TYR A 11 -4.83 1.99 -0.50
C TYR A 11 -5.59 1.21 0.57
N ARG A 12 -6.63 0.48 0.16
CA ARG A 12 -7.52 -0.26 1.08
C ARG A 12 -6.75 -1.17 2.04
N ARG A 13 -5.82 -2.00 1.55
CA ARG A 13 -5.02 -2.91 2.40
C ARG A 13 -4.07 -2.18 3.36
N ARG A 14 -3.65 -0.95 3.02
CA ARG A 14 -2.85 -0.10 3.91
C ARG A 14 -3.71 0.47 5.04
N ARG A 15 -4.97 0.83 4.75
CA ARG A 15 -5.97 1.27 5.75
C ARG A 15 -6.37 0.13 6.70
N GLU A 16 -6.49 -1.09 6.17
CA GLU A 16 -6.76 -2.29 6.98
C GLU A 16 -5.52 -2.81 7.74
N GLY A 17 -4.33 -2.26 7.51
CA GLY A 17 -3.08 -2.69 8.17
C GLY A 17 -2.50 -4.02 7.68
N LYS A 18 -3.09 -4.65 6.66
CA LYS A 18 -2.76 -6.01 6.21
C LYS A 18 -1.54 -6.13 5.29
N THR A 19 -1.00 -5.01 4.82
CA THR A 19 0.07 -5.03 3.80
C THR A 19 1.03 -3.87 3.92
N ASP A 20 2.32 -4.23 3.96
CA ASP A 20 3.42 -3.32 3.73
C ASP A 20 3.80 -3.33 2.24
N TYR A 21 3.48 -2.24 1.56
CA TYR A 21 3.74 -2.08 0.14
C TYR A 21 5.23 -1.92 -0.19
N ARG A 22 6.05 -1.38 0.72
CA ARG A 22 7.51 -1.26 0.50
C ARG A 22 8.17 -2.63 0.52
N ARG A 23 7.79 -3.48 1.48
CA ARG A 23 8.27 -4.85 1.55
C ARG A 23 7.76 -5.69 0.37
N ARG A 24 6.47 -5.58 0.04
CA ARG A 24 5.88 -6.29 -1.11
C ARG A 24 6.59 -5.97 -2.41
N TYR A 25 6.91 -4.69 -2.66
CA TYR A 25 7.63 -4.29 -3.87
C TYR A 25 8.98 -5.02 -4.01
N LYS A 26 9.77 -5.10 -2.94
CA LYS A 26 11.05 -5.83 -2.92
C LYS A 26 10.88 -7.33 -3.19
N LEU A 27 9.82 -7.94 -2.65
CA LEU A 27 9.53 -9.37 -2.87
C LEU A 27 9.11 -9.65 -4.31
N LEU A 28 8.29 -8.77 -4.91
CA LEU A 28 7.94 -8.88 -6.32
C LEU A 28 9.16 -8.70 -7.22
N LEU A 29 10.06 -7.77 -6.87
CA LEU A 29 11.31 -7.57 -7.59
C LEU A 29 12.25 -8.79 -7.53
N SER A 30 12.23 -9.56 -6.44
CA SER A 30 13.03 -10.80 -6.38
C SER A 30 12.56 -11.87 -7.37
N GLY A 31 11.34 -11.76 -7.92
CA GLY A 31 10.83 -12.68 -8.94
C GLY A 31 10.59 -14.11 -8.46
N LEU A 32 10.77 -14.36 -7.15
CA LEU A 32 10.56 -15.64 -6.52
C LEU A 32 9.11 -15.71 -6.01
N PRO A 33 8.41 -16.83 -6.28
CA PRO A 33 7.04 -17.03 -5.80
C PRO A 33 6.95 -17.21 -4.29
#